data_AF-A0A1G1QDI1-F1
#
_entry.id   AF-A0A1G1QDI1-F1
#
_cell.length_a   1.000
_cell.length_b   1.000
_cell.length_c   1.000
_cell.angle_alpha   90.00
_cell.angle_beta   90.00
_cell.angle_gamma   90.00
#
_symmetry.space_group_name_H-M   'P 1'
#
loop_
_entity.id
_entity.type
_entity.pdbx_description
1 polymer ?
#
loop_
_entity_poly.entity_id
_entity_poly.type
_entity_poly.pdbx_seq_one_letter_code
_entity_poly.pdbx_strand_id
1 'polypeptide(L)'
;MRLVKGAGLILPILFLVSLGIAYAQGEGELLLDDFEGAISGGLEGTVDYGSGNGSSLGVAASPEVKYHGQQALEVSFDALSGGYMWVARGYGLDVKGAGAWLVEPKDINFTNYNAVAFCIYGANTGIQVAMDLVDSGSEYWRALIDDNFTGWKEFVIPFADFFARGDWQPQGADKNAELNFPIRVFQFEPLPVGKGKLYFDYVRMVKK
;
A
#
# COMPACT_ATOMS: atom_id res chain seq x y z
N MET A 1 51.07 52.63 8.43
CA MET A 1 50.61 51.23 8.62
C MET A 1 49.77 51.17 9.89
N ARG A 2 48.44 51.19 9.78
CA ARG A 2 47.50 51.01 10.91
C ARG A 2 46.45 50.00 10.46
N LEU A 3 46.43 48.85 11.14
CA LEU A 3 45.54 47.71 10.86
C LEU A 3 44.07 48.09 11.08
N VAL A 4 43.23 47.73 10.13
CA VAL A 4 41.77 47.65 10.29
C VAL A 4 41.46 46.26 10.84
N LYS A 5 40.80 46.18 12.00
CA LYS A 5 40.27 44.93 12.55
C LYS A 5 38.92 44.64 11.89
N GLY A 6 38.85 43.60 11.06
CA GLY A 6 37.58 43.05 10.55
C GLY A 6 36.93 42.17 11.60
N ALA A 7 35.69 42.47 11.99
CA ALA A 7 34.86 41.61 12.82
C ALA A 7 34.20 40.55 11.92
N GLY A 8 34.59 39.28 12.10
CA GLY A 8 33.95 38.15 11.44
C GLY A 8 32.62 37.81 12.11
N LEU A 9 31.53 37.91 11.36
CA LEU A 9 30.21 37.46 11.76
C LEU A 9 30.16 35.93 11.59
N ILE A 10 30.10 35.18 12.70
CA ILE A 10 29.91 33.73 12.68
C ILE A 10 28.41 33.44 12.65
N LEU A 11 27.92 32.92 11.52
CA LEU A 11 26.54 32.45 11.37
C LEU A 11 26.43 31.05 12.00
N PRO A 12 25.51 30.78 12.93
CA PRO A 12 25.32 29.42 13.45
C PRO A 12 24.59 28.58 12.41
N ILE A 13 25.24 27.51 11.95
CA ILE A 13 24.61 26.46 11.15
C ILE A 13 23.74 25.63 12.11
N LEU A 14 22.43 25.80 12.05
CA LEU A 14 21.49 24.90 12.73
C LEU A 14 21.52 23.54 12.02
N PHE A 15 22.09 22.53 12.69
CA PHE A 15 21.87 21.13 12.36
C PHE A 15 20.46 20.76 12.84
N LEU A 16 19.50 20.73 11.92
CA LEU A 16 18.22 20.05 12.12
C LEU A 16 18.50 18.55 12.14
N VAL A 17 18.58 17.97 13.34
CA VAL A 17 18.53 16.52 13.53
C VAL A 17 17.09 16.09 13.29
N SER A 18 16.78 15.58 12.11
CA SER A 18 15.53 14.86 11.89
C SER A 18 15.56 13.60 12.75
N LEU A 19 14.75 13.58 13.80
CA LEU A 19 14.41 12.35 14.53
C LEU A 19 13.58 11.48 13.58
N GLY A 20 14.25 10.71 12.74
CA GLY A 20 13.63 9.56 12.09
C GLY A 20 13.21 8.60 13.19
N ILE A 21 11.91 8.41 13.37
CA ILE A 21 11.40 7.30 14.16
C ILE A 21 11.76 6.05 13.35
N ALA A 22 12.85 5.39 13.74
CA ALA A 22 13.17 4.07 13.26
C ALA A 22 12.14 3.12 13.88
N TYR A 23 11.08 2.80 13.12
CA TYR A 23 10.21 1.72 13.49
C TYR A 23 11.02 0.43 13.38
N ALA A 24 11.26 -0.21 14.53
CA ALA A 24 11.81 -1.54 14.55
C ALA A 24 10.77 -2.48 13.90
N GLN A 25 11.12 -3.07 12.76
CA GLN A 25 10.38 -4.22 12.23
C GLN A 25 10.24 -5.24 13.36
N GLY A 26 9.01 -5.59 13.73
CA GLY A 26 8.77 -6.53 14.81
C GLY A 26 9.52 -7.83 14.54
N GLU A 27 10.13 -8.42 15.57
CA GLU A 27 10.78 -9.73 15.44
C GLU A 27 9.75 -10.74 14.93
N GLY A 28 9.77 -11.01 13.62
CA GLY A 28 8.85 -11.94 13.00
C GLY A 28 8.04 -11.45 11.81
N GLU A 29 8.21 -10.21 11.36
CA GLU A 29 7.49 -9.72 10.17
C GLU A 29 8.41 -9.66 8.95
N LEU A 30 7.85 -9.62 7.74
CA LEU A 30 8.56 -9.31 6.50
C LEU A 30 7.90 -8.11 5.83
N LEU A 31 8.58 -6.96 5.85
CA LEU A 31 8.11 -5.77 5.17
C LEU A 31 8.11 -5.99 3.65
N LEU A 32 6.95 -5.80 3.02
CA LEU A 32 6.81 -5.85 1.57
C LEU A 32 6.92 -4.46 0.98
N ASP A 33 6.18 -3.50 1.52
CA ASP A 33 6.11 -2.13 1.00
C ASP A 33 5.63 -1.17 2.09
N ASP A 34 6.44 -0.16 2.39
CA ASP A 34 6.08 1.00 3.22
C ASP A 34 6.01 2.28 2.37
N PHE A 35 5.95 2.14 1.05
CA PHE A 35 5.77 3.24 0.10
C PHE A 35 6.85 4.31 0.11
N GLU A 36 8.06 4.03 0.60
CA GLU A 36 9.18 4.99 0.63
C GLU A 36 9.80 5.26 -0.75
N GLY A 37 9.40 4.50 -1.78
CA GLY A 37 9.75 4.73 -3.18
C GLY A 37 8.94 5.85 -3.83
N ALA A 38 9.22 6.15 -5.11
CA ALA A 38 8.37 7.05 -5.87
C ALA A 38 6.94 6.51 -5.96
N ILE A 39 5.94 7.39 -5.85
CA ILE A 39 4.52 7.08 -6.12
C ILE A 39 4.09 7.87 -7.35
N SER A 40 3.78 7.16 -8.43
CA SER A 40 3.27 7.76 -9.67
C SER A 40 2.38 6.80 -10.45
N GLY A 41 1.43 7.37 -11.17
CA GLY A 41 0.57 6.66 -12.12
C GLY A 41 1.14 6.55 -13.53
N GLY A 42 0.37 5.88 -14.38
CA GLY A 42 0.70 5.69 -15.80
C GLY A 42 1.53 4.43 -16.05
N LEU A 43 1.71 4.08 -17.33
CA LEU A 43 2.37 2.82 -17.74
C LEU A 43 3.83 2.73 -17.28
N GLU A 44 4.52 3.86 -17.19
CA GLU A 44 5.89 3.98 -16.67
C GLU A 44 5.92 4.39 -15.19
N GLY A 45 4.76 4.35 -14.52
CA GLY A 45 4.61 4.70 -13.12
C GLY A 45 5.09 3.60 -12.18
N THR A 46 4.82 3.81 -10.91
CA THR A 46 5.15 2.86 -9.83
C THR A 46 3.93 2.28 -9.15
N VAL A 47 2.73 2.68 -9.55
CA VAL A 47 1.48 2.12 -9.02
C VAL A 47 0.59 1.73 -10.17
N ASP A 48 0.15 0.47 -10.20
CA ASP A 48 -0.86 0.02 -11.13
C ASP A 48 -2.23 0.37 -10.56
N TYR A 49 -2.98 1.24 -11.23
CA TYR A 49 -4.30 1.62 -10.77
C TYR A 49 -5.21 1.95 -11.93
N GLY A 50 -6.52 1.83 -11.70
CA GLY A 50 -7.51 2.21 -12.68
C GLY A 50 -8.91 2.30 -12.09
N SER A 51 -9.86 2.66 -12.95
CA SER A 51 -11.26 2.76 -12.62
C SER A 51 -12.15 2.56 -13.85
N GLY A 52 -13.43 2.25 -13.62
CA GLY A 52 -14.41 2.03 -14.67
C GLY A 52 -15.82 2.47 -14.30
N ASN A 53 -16.71 2.44 -15.30
CA ASN A 53 -18.11 2.85 -15.20
C ASN A 53 -18.32 4.23 -14.55
N GLY A 54 -17.52 5.20 -14.98
CA GLY A 54 -17.61 6.60 -14.52
C GLY A 54 -16.96 6.88 -13.17
N SER A 55 -16.48 5.86 -12.44
CA SER A 55 -15.68 6.08 -11.23
C SER A 55 -14.30 6.61 -11.57
N SER A 56 -13.65 7.27 -10.61
CA SER A 56 -12.29 7.80 -10.76
C SER A 56 -11.44 7.49 -9.54
N LEU A 57 -10.14 7.28 -9.79
CA LEU A 57 -9.13 7.07 -8.75
C LEU A 57 -7.84 7.80 -9.16
N GLY A 58 -7.12 8.31 -8.16
CA GLY A 58 -5.78 8.87 -8.31
C GLY A 58 -4.90 8.52 -7.12
N VAL A 59 -3.59 8.51 -7.35
CA VAL A 59 -2.58 8.17 -6.35
C VAL A 59 -1.57 9.29 -6.18
N ALA A 60 -1.07 9.47 -4.96
CA ALA A 60 0.00 10.41 -4.65
C ALA A 60 0.80 9.95 -3.42
N ALA A 61 2.03 10.45 -3.28
CA ALA A 61 2.76 10.35 -2.03
C ALA A 61 2.23 11.36 -1.00
N SER A 62 2.03 10.92 0.23
CA SER A 62 1.59 11.76 1.35
C SER A 62 2.66 11.82 2.44
N PRO A 63 3.44 12.92 2.53
CA PRO A 63 4.43 13.07 3.59
C PRO A 63 3.81 13.48 4.93
N GLU A 64 2.58 14.00 4.94
CA GLU A 64 1.96 14.53 6.16
C GLU A 64 1.05 13.52 6.86
N VAL A 65 0.36 12.69 6.09
CA VAL A 65 -0.48 11.59 6.60
C VAL A 65 0.25 10.30 6.29
N LYS A 66 1.08 9.86 7.23
CA LYS A 66 1.92 8.65 7.14
C LYS A 66 1.93 7.87 8.45
N TYR A 67 2.16 6.57 8.38
CA TYR A 67 2.29 5.68 9.54
C TYR A 67 3.75 5.31 9.77
N HIS A 68 4.40 4.79 8.73
CA HIS A 68 5.79 4.35 8.71
C HIS A 68 6.62 5.26 7.79
N GLY A 69 7.93 5.34 8.04
CA GLY A 69 8.84 6.06 7.14
C GLY A 69 8.55 7.56 6.97
N GLN A 70 8.69 8.04 5.74
CA GLN A 70 8.60 9.45 5.34
C GLN A 70 7.35 9.78 4.56
N GLN A 71 6.63 8.78 4.02
CA GLN A 71 5.40 8.99 3.26
C GLN A 71 4.48 7.77 3.30
N ALA A 72 3.21 7.97 2.97
CA ALA A 72 2.27 6.88 2.69
C ALA A 72 1.69 7.00 1.28
N LEU A 73 1.03 5.93 0.81
CA LEU A 73 0.21 5.96 -0.39
C LEU A 73 -1.12 6.67 -0.11
N GLU A 74 -1.33 7.85 -0.69
CA GLU A 74 -2.65 8.48 -0.76
C GLU A 74 -3.43 7.93 -1.96
N VAL A 75 -4.69 7.58 -1.73
CA VAL A 75 -5.66 7.16 -2.75
C VAL A 75 -6.85 8.10 -2.69
N SER A 76 -6.98 8.96 -3.69
CA SER A 76 -8.16 9.83 -3.87
C SER A 76 -9.15 9.13 -4.80
N PHE A 77 -10.42 9.06 -4.41
CA PHE A 77 -11.42 8.32 -5.17
C PHE A 77 -12.80 8.99 -5.24
N ASP A 78 -13.52 8.71 -6.32
CA ASP A 78 -14.96 8.95 -6.50
C ASP A 78 -15.58 7.68 -7.10
N ALA A 79 -16.25 6.90 -6.25
CA ALA A 79 -16.79 5.58 -6.54
C ALA A 79 -18.31 5.67 -6.78
N LEU A 80 -18.71 5.47 -8.03
CA LEU A 80 -20.11 5.54 -8.44
C LEU A 80 -20.76 4.16 -8.39
N SER A 81 -22.09 4.12 -8.21
CA SER A 81 -22.86 2.87 -8.25
C SER A 81 -22.62 2.10 -9.55
N GLY A 82 -22.26 0.81 -9.44
CA GLY A 82 -21.87 -0.02 -10.60
C GLY A 82 -20.46 0.24 -11.12
N GLY A 83 -19.72 1.15 -10.48
CA GLY A 83 -18.31 1.44 -10.67
C GLY A 83 -17.37 0.34 -10.18
N TYR A 84 -16.11 0.47 -10.57
CA TYR A 84 -15.00 -0.27 -9.96
C TYR A 84 -13.74 0.57 -10.03
N MET A 85 -12.81 0.28 -9.12
CA MET A 85 -11.50 0.92 -9.04
C MET A 85 -10.55 0.02 -8.28
N TRP A 86 -9.26 0.15 -8.56
CA TRP A 86 -8.22 -0.62 -7.89
C TRP A 86 -6.93 0.18 -7.84
N VAL A 87 -6.10 -0.13 -6.85
CA VAL A 87 -4.72 0.34 -6.73
C VAL A 87 -3.86 -0.81 -6.24
N ALA A 88 -2.78 -1.12 -6.95
CA ALA A 88 -2.02 -2.35 -6.76
C ALA A 88 -0.51 -2.14 -6.83
N ARG A 89 0.19 -2.99 -6.09
CA ARG A 89 1.66 -3.10 -6.05
C ARG A 89 2.03 -4.57 -6.08
N GLY A 90 3.09 -4.88 -6.80
CA GLY A 90 3.59 -6.24 -6.97
C GLY A 90 3.92 -6.58 -8.42
N TYR A 91 4.02 -7.86 -8.70
CA TYR A 91 4.65 -8.38 -9.91
C TYR A 91 3.62 -9.02 -10.84
N GLY A 92 3.88 -8.92 -12.15
CA GLY A 92 2.97 -9.44 -13.18
C GLY A 92 1.85 -8.48 -13.58
N LEU A 93 1.87 -7.25 -13.07
CA LEU A 93 0.96 -6.16 -13.42
C LEU A 93 1.31 -5.51 -14.77
N ASP A 94 0.40 -4.68 -15.29
CA ASP A 94 0.59 -3.93 -16.54
C ASP A 94 1.66 -2.85 -16.36
N VAL A 95 1.61 -2.14 -15.23
CA VAL A 95 2.65 -1.18 -14.82
C VAL A 95 3.85 -1.94 -14.24
N LYS A 96 4.93 -2.06 -15.01
CA LYS A 96 6.13 -2.83 -14.57
C LYS A 96 6.81 -2.24 -13.34
N GLY A 97 6.76 -0.92 -13.18
CA GLY A 97 7.29 -0.23 -11.99
C GLY A 97 6.47 -0.47 -10.72
N ALA A 98 5.30 -1.12 -10.80
CA ALA A 98 4.53 -1.52 -9.62
C ALA A 98 5.18 -2.67 -8.83
N GLY A 99 6.12 -3.41 -9.43
CA GLY A 99 6.92 -4.44 -8.79
C GLY A 99 8.03 -3.86 -7.89
N ALA A 100 7.64 -3.00 -6.96
CA ALA A 100 8.55 -2.25 -6.10
C ALA A 100 8.42 -2.65 -4.62
N TRP A 101 8.09 -3.92 -4.37
CA TRP A 101 8.26 -4.52 -3.05
C TRP A 101 9.75 -4.56 -2.68
N LEU A 102 10.04 -4.52 -1.38
CA LEU A 102 11.39 -4.62 -0.83
C LEU A 102 12.02 -6.01 -1.02
N VAL A 103 11.18 -7.04 -1.20
CA VAL A 103 11.61 -8.43 -1.47
C VAL A 103 10.75 -9.00 -2.60
N GLU A 104 11.39 -9.57 -3.62
CA GLU A 104 10.66 -10.23 -4.71
C GLU A 104 9.93 -11.48 -4.22
N PRO A 105 8.71 -11.78 -4.70
CA PRO A 105 7.94 -12.95 -4.29
C PRO A 105 8.69 -14.28 -4.36
N LYS A 106 9.56 -14.45 -5.36
CA LYS A 106 10.34 -15.69 -5.55
C LYS A 106 11.34 -15.96 -4.42
N ASP A 107 11.75 -14.92 -3.69
CA ASP A 107 12.73 -14.99 -2.62
C ASP A 107 12.06 -15.09 -1.23
N ILE A 108 10.73 -15.07 -1.17
CA ILE A 108 9.94 -15.20 0.05
C ILE A 108 9.61 -16.67 0.31
N ASN A 109 10.03 -17.20 1.46
CA ASN A 109 9.51 -18.48 1.93
C ASN A 109 8.14 -18.30 2.61
N PHE A 110 7.07 -18.36 1.83
CA PHE A 110 5.69 -18.15 2.29
C PHE A 110 5.23 -19.14 3.37
N THR A 111 5.87 -20.30 3.52
CA THR A 111 5.49 -21.27 4.57
C THR A 111 5.71 -20.73 5.98
N ASN A 112 6.52 -19.68 6.13
CA ASN A 112 6.82 -19.04 7.42
C ASN A 112 5.72 -18.06 7.88
N TYR A 113 4.80 -17.67 7.01
CA TYR A 113 3.80 -16.63 7.26
C TYR A 113 2.38 -17.20 7.21
N ASN A 114 1.44 -16.58 7.91
CA ASN A 114 0.02 -16.95 7.90
C ASN A 114 -0.94 -15.76 7.75
N ALA A 115 -0.43 -14.53 7.63
CA ALA A 115 -1.25 -13.33 7.50
C ALA A 115 -0.51 -12.23 6.74
N VAL A 116 -1.28 -11.29 6.21
CA VAL A 116 -0.80 -9.99 5.72
C VAL A 116 -1.27 -8.91 6.68
N ALA A 117 -0.38 -7.99 7.03
CA ALA A 117 -0.69 -6.82 7.81
C ALA A 117 -0.44 -5.54 7.02
N PHE A 118 -1.23 -4.51 7.31
CA PHE A 118 -1.11 -3.17 6.72
C PHE A 118 -1.86 -2.15 7.57
N CYS A 119 -1.55 -0.88 7.38
CA CYS A 119 -2.19 0.23 8.04
C CYS A 119 -3.09 1.01 7.08
N ILE A 120 -4.27 1.40 7.56
CA ILE A 120 -5.17 2.33 6.87
C ILE A 120 -5.38 3.56 7.75
N TYR A 121 -5.30 4.76 7.18
CA TYR A 121 -5.82 5.96 7.83
C TYR A 121 -7.30 6.09 7.50
N GLY A 122 -8.14 5.68 8.44
CA GLY A 122 -9.60 5.74 8.29
C GLY A 122 -10.11 7.17 8.33
N ALA A 123 -11.12 7.44 7.52
CA ALA A 123 -11.83 8.72 7.48
C ALA A 123 -13.29 8.59 7.95
N ASN A 124 -13.67 7.41 8.46
CA ASN A 124 -15.03 7.07 8.91
C ASN A 124 -16.06 7.35 7.81
N THR A 125 -15.72 7.00 6.57
CA THR A 125 -16.58 7.22 5.40
C THR A 125 -17.76 6.26 5.33
N GLY A 126 -17.71 5.15 6.08
CA GLY A 126 -18.70 4.08 6.04
C GLY A 126 -18.63 3.21 4.79
N ILE A 127 -17.67 3.44 3.89
CA ILE A 127 -17.43 2.55 2.75
C ILE A 127 -16.68 1.30 3.22
N GLN A 128 -16.74 0.28 2.38
CA GLN A 128 -15.92 -0.90 2.53
C GLN A 128 -14.71 -0.80 1.59
N VAL A 129 -13.56 -1.25 2.08
CA VAL A 129 -12.31 -1.35 1.33
C VAL A 129 -12.00 -2.84 1.19
N ALA A 130 -11.80 -3.30 -0.03
CA ALA A 130 -11.25 -4.63 -0.27
C ALA A 130 -9.72 -4.57 -0.21
N MET A 131 -9.12 -5.57 0.43
CA MET A 131 -7.71 -5.93 0.27
C MET A 131 -7.68 -7.22 -0.52
N ASP A 132 -7.10 -7.18 -1.71
CA ASP A 132 -6.95 -8.32 -2.59
C ASP A 132 -5.49 -8.79 -2.62
N LEU A 133 -5.31 -10.11 -2.67
CA LEU A 133 -4.04 -10.78 -2.95
C LEU A 133 -4.16 -11.52 -4.28
N VAL A 134 -3.12 -11.45 -5.13
CA VAL A 134 -3.05 -12.27 -6.35
C VAL A 134 -2.03 -13.37 -6.15
N ASP A 135 -2.52 -14.59 -6.26
CA ASP A 135 -1.76 -15.80 -5.96
C ASP A 135 -0.96 -16.29 -7.19
N SER A 136 -0.30 -17.45 -7.09
CA SER A 136 0.46 -18.01 -8.21
C SER A 136 -0.41 -18.57 -9.34
N GLY A 137 -1.66 -18.96 -9.03
CA GLY A 137 -2.70 -19.35 -9.99
C GLY A 137 -3.30 -18.16 -10.75
N SER A 138 -2.94 -16.93 -10.36
CA SER A 138 -3.53 -15.67 -10.84
C SER A 138 -4.98 -15.47 -10.37
N GLU A 139 -5.37 -16.19 -9.31
CA GLU A 139 -6.64 -16.01 -8.62
C GLU A 139 -6.55 -14.83 -7.66
N TYR A 140 -7.59 -13.99 -7.65
CA TYR A 140 -7.74 -12.88 -6.71
C TYR A 140 -8.45 -13.36 -5.45
N TRP A 141 -7.84 -13.06 -4.31
CA TRP A 141 -8.28 -13.44 -2.97
C TRP A 141 -8.59 -12.19 -2.17
N ARG A 142 -9.79 -12.11 -1.60
CA ARG A 142 -10.33 -10.87 -1.04
C ARG A 142 -10.54 -10.97 0.47
N ALA A 143 -10.19 -9.89 1.15
CA ALA A 143 -10.66 -9.56 2.49
C ALA A 143 -11.36 -8.20 2.46
N LEU A 144 -12.33 -7.98 3.35
CA LEU A 144 -13.17 -6.78 3.38
C LEU A 144 -13.01 -6.05 4.70
N ILE A 145 -12.86 -4.73 4.63
CA ILE A 145 -12.62 -3.85 5.78
C ILE A 145 -13.60 -2.68 5.74
N ASP A 146 -14.29 -2.43 6.84
CA ASP A 146 -15.17 -1.28 6.96
C ASP A 146 -14.38 -0.05 7.46
N ASP A 147 -14.45 1.06 6.72
CA ASP A 147 -13.93 2.36 7.18
C ASP A 147 -14.93 3.01 8.14
N ASN A 148 -14.99 2.48 9.36
CA ASN A 148 -15.82 2.93 10.47
C ASN A 148 -15.02 3.51 11.64
N PHE A 149 -13.80 3.96 11.35
CA PHE A 149 -12.85 4.47 12.33
C PHE A 149 -12.15 5.72 11.78
N THR A 150 -11.49 6.49 12.65
CA THR A 150 -10.74 7.69 12.26
C THR A 150 -9.30 7.56 12.71
N GLY A 151 -8.37 7.95 11.85
CA GLY A 151 -6.94 7.84 12.12
C GLY A 151 -6.36 6.49 11.71
N TRP A 152 -5.08 6.30 12.02
CA TRP A 152 -4.37 5.06 11.68
C TRP A 152 -4.89 3.87 12.48
N LYS A 153 -5.15 2.79 11.76
CA LYS A 153 -5.44 1.48 12.32
C LYS A 153 -4.72 0.42 11.52
N GLU A 154 -4.10 -0.50 12.25
CA GLU A 154 -3.51 -1.70 11.68
C GLU A 154 -4.56 -2.80 11.51
N PHE A 155 -4.48 -3.49 10.38
CA PHE A 155 -5.23 -4.70 10.08
C PHE A 155 -4.23 -5.83 9.89
N VAL A 156 -4.45 -6.94 10.59
CA VAL A 156 -3.72 -8.20 10.41
C VAL A 156 -4.74 -9.22 9.95
N ILE A 157 -4.66 -9.62 8.68
CA ILE A 157 -5.63 -10.52 8.05
C ILE A 157 -4.97 -11.88 7.82
N PRO A 158 -5.38 -12.92 8.56
CA PRO A 158 -4.99 -14.29 8.29
C PRO A 158 -5.29 -14.69 6.84
N PHE A 159 -4.40 -15.45 6.20
CA PHE A 159 -4.63 -16.01 4.87
C PHE A 159 -5.90 -16.85 4.79
N ALA A 160 -6.29 -17.49 5.89
CA ALA A 160 -7.52 -18.28 5.99
C ALA A 160 -8.80 -17.42 5.96
N ASP A 161 -8.70 -16.11 6.20
CA ASP A 161 -9.84 -15.19 6.19
C ASP A 161 -10.06 -14.54 4.81
N PHE A 162 -9.14 -14.77 3.86
CA PHE A 162 -9.35 -14.38 2.47
C PHE A 162 -10.24 -15.41 1.76
N PHE A 163 -11.11 -14.92 0.87
CA PHE A 163 -11.94 -15.76 0.02
C PHE A 163 -11.68 -15.46 -1.46
N ALA A 164 -11.74 -16.48 -2.32
CA ALA A 164 -11.65 -16.27 -3.77
C ALA A 164 -12.75 -15.30 -4.24
N ARG A 165 -12.35 -14.26 -4.98
CA ARG A 165 -13.27 -13.24 -5.48
C ARG A 165 -14.32 -13.87 -6.38
N GLY A 166 -15.60 -13.71 -6.01
CA GLY A 166 -16.73 -14.36 -6.69
C GLY A 166 -17.38 -13.53 -7.79
N ASP A 167 -17.23 -12.21 -7.77
CA ASP A 167 -17.81 -11.29 -8.78
C ASP A 167 -16.97 -11.22 -10.06
N TRP A 168 -15.65 -11.40 -9.97
CA TRP A 168 -14.75 -11.39 -11.12
C TRP A 168 -13.43 -12.11 -10.83
N GLN A 169 -12.90 -12.79 -11.85
CA GLN A 169 -11.56 -13.36 -11.88
C GLN A 169 -10.97 -13.22 -13.29
N PRO A 170 -9.64 -13.09 -13.45
CA PRO A 170 -8.99 -13.14 -14.76
C PRO A 170 -9.38 -14.41 -15.54
N GLN A 171 -9.43 -14.31 -16.87
CA GLN A 171 -9.80 -15.46 -17.72
C GLN A 171 -8.84 -16.65 -17.54
N GLY A 172 -7.55 -16.38 -17.32
CA GLY A 172 -6.51 -17.39 -17.15
C GLY A 172 -6.24 -17.82 -15.71
N ALA A 173 -7.00 -17.32 -14.72
CA ALA A 173 -6.90 -17.80 -13.36
C ALA A 173 -7.34 -19.28 -13.28
N ASP A 174 -6.68 -20.08 -12.46
CA ASP A 174 -7.03 -21.49 -12.26
C ASP A 174 -8.39 -21.69 -11.57
N LYS A 175 -8.78 -20.75 -10.70
CA LYS A 175 -10.07 -20.68 -10.00
C LYS A 175 -10.34 -21.92 -9.16
N ASN A 176 -9.30 -22.41 -8.49
CA ASN A 176 -9.38 -23.63 -7.69
C ASN A 176 -9.84 -23.38 -6.24
N ALA A 177 -9.98 -22.11 -5.83
CA ALA A 177 -10.31 -21.73 -4.46
C ALA A 177 -9.33 -22.32 -3.43
N GLU A 178 -8.06 -22.41 -3.81
CA GLU A 178 -6.93 -22.68 -2.94
C GLU A 178 -5.93 -21.51 -3.05
N LEU A 179 -5.53 -20.88 -1.94
CA LEU A 179 -4.58 -19.76 -1.99
C LEU A 179 -3.18 -20.29 -2.28
N ASN A 180 -2.70 -20.15 -3.52
CA ASN A 180 -1.45 -20.73 -3.97
C ASN A 180 -0.27 -19.75 -3.85
N PHE A 181 0.86 -20.22 -3.29
CA PHE A 181 2.07 -19.40 -3.18
C PHE A 181 3.01 -19.57 -4.38
N PRO A 182 3.75 -18.52 -4.78
CA PRO A 182 3.86 -17.22 -4.11
C PRO A 182 2.68 -16.27 -4.38
N ILE A 183 2.33 -15.45 -3.38
CA ILE A 183 1.53 -14.24 -3.61
C ILE A 183 2.41 -13.22 -4.33
N ARG A 184 1.89 -12.57 -5.37
CA ARG A 184 2.65 -11.68 -6.24
C ARG A 184 2.21 -10.23 -6.20
N VAL A 185 0.96 -9.97 -5.82
CA VAL A 185 0.36 -8.63 -5.80
C VAL A 185 -0.47 -8.48 -4.54
N PHE A 186 -0.45 -7.28 -3.97
CA PHE A 186 -1.51 -6.79 -3.11
C PHE A 186 -2.22 -5.64 -3.80
N GLN A 187 -3.51 -5.50 -3.54
CA GLN A 187 -4.36 -4.49 -4.15
C GLN A 187 -5.38 -3.97 -3.14
N PHE A 188 -5.64 -2.68 -3.17
CA PHE A 188 -6.75 -2.06 -2.44
C PHE A 188 -7.85 -1.63 -3.41
N GLU A 189 -9.11 -1.83 -3.03
CA GLU A 189 -10.27 -1.31 -3.75
C GLU A 189 -11.22 -0.59 -2.80
N PRO A 190 -11.35 0.74 -2.84
CA PRO A 190 -12.51 1.42 -2.25
C PRO A 190 -13.77 0.98 -3.01
N LEU A 191 -14.67 0.26 -2.34
CA LEU A 191 -15.89 -0.24 -2.98
C LEU A 191 -16.92 0.90 -3.15
N PRO A 192 -17.68 0.94 -4.27
CA PRO A 192 -18.79 1.87 -4.42
C PRO A 192 -19.83 1.75 -3.30
N VAL A 193 -20.54 2.79 -2.86
CA VAL A 193 -20.71 4.18 -3.33
C VAL A 193 -20.07 5.15 -2.34
N GLY A 194 -19.22 6.06 -2.81
CA GLY A 194 -18.60 7.05 -1.92
C GLY A 194 -17.49 7.84 -2.59
N LYS A 195 -17.01 8.89 -1.93
CA LYS A 195 -15.86 9.67 -2.38
C LYS A 195 -15.02 10.10 -1.20
N GLY A 196 -13.72 10.23 -1.40
CA GLY A 196 -12.83 10.65 -0.33
C GLY A 196 -11.37 10.36 -0.61
N LYS A 197 -10.61 10.27 0.48
CA LYS A 197 -9.22 9.86 0.49
C LYS A 197 -9.02 8.76 1.51
N LEU A 198 -8.24 7.76 1.13
CA LEU A 198 -7.69 6.77 2.04
C LEU A 198 -6.18 6.81 1.95
N TYR A 199 -5.52 6.45 3.05
CA TYR A 199 -4.06 6.33 3.10
C TYR A 199 -3.69 4.92 3.51
N PHE A 200 -2.74 4.34 2.81
CA PHE A 200 -2.26 2.98 3.07
C PHE A 200 -0.76 3.02 3.33
N ASP A 201 -0.33 2.20 4.27
CA ASP A 201 1.07 2.16 4.69
C ASP A 201 1.45 0.80 5.29
N TYR A 202 2.74 0.52 5.36
CA TYR A 202 3.33 -0.55 6.16
C TYR A 202 2.80 -1.97 5.89
N VAL A 203 2.77 -2.34 4.60
CA VAL A 203 2.30 -3.65 4.12
C VAL A 203 3.37 -4.72 4.34
N ARG A 204 3.02 -5.79 5.04
CA ARG A 204 3.98 -6.82 5.48
C ARG A 204 3.35 -8.20 5.66
N MET A 205 4.18 -9.23 5.61
CA MET A 205 3.78 -10.60 5.97
C MET A 205 4.05 -10.83 7.46
N VAL A 206 3.12 -11.50 8.14
CA VAL A 206 3.22 -11.82 9.58
C VAL A 206 3.49 -13.31 9.76
N LYS A 207 4.49 -13.64 10.59
CA LYS A 207 4.86 -15.03 10.87
C LYS A 207 3.76 -15.79 11.60
N LYS A 208 3.80 -17.11 11.40
CA LYS A 208 3.02 -18.11 12.15
C LYS A 208 3.34 -18.12 13.63
#